data_AF-A0A2T3JVE9-F1
#
_entry.id   AF-A0A2T3JVE9-F1
#
_cell.length_a   1.000
_cell.length_b   1.000
_cell.length_c   1.000
_cell.angle_alpha   90.00
_cell.angle_beta   90.00
_cell.angle_gamma   90.00
#
_symmetry.space_group_name_H-M   'P 1'
#
loop_
_entity.id
_entity.type
_entity.pdbx_description
1 polymer ?
#
loop_
_entity_poly.entity_id
_entity_poly.type
_entity_poly.pdbx_seq_one_letter_code
_entity_poly.pdbx_strand_id
1 'polypeptide(L)'
;MSEQFEHVSVLLNESVDGLAIKPDGIYIDGTFGRGGHSRLILSKLGDNGRLYGIDRDPQAIAEAQKIDDPRFEIIHGPFSGMEKYMQERDLIGRVDGVLLDLGVSSPQLDDAERGFSFMRDGPLDMRMDPTSGMSAAEWLAEADADDIAWVLKEFGEERFAKRIARGIVEHRENPDKEPLTRTRELASLIAEVSPFRDKHKHPATRSFQAIRIYINSELEEIDTALHGAMNTLASGGRLSVISFHSLEDRMVKRFIRKQSKGPDVLAGLPLTEDQIKALGSADMKPIGKAIKPSQNELGYNTRARSSVLRLAERL
;
A
#
# COMPACT_ATOMS: atom_id res chain seq x y z
N MET A 1 22.47 -5.24 -25.02
CA MET A 1 21.13 -5.86 -25.02
C MET A 1 20.57 -5.61 -23.64
N SER A 2 19.69 -4.64 -23.49
CA SER A 2 19.05 -4.33 -22.21
C SER A 2 18.10 -5.46 -21.87
N GLU A 3 18.39 -6.20 -20.80
CA GLU A 3 17.40 -7.07 -20.17
C GLU A 3 16.22 -6.18 -19.76
N GLN A 4 15.15 -6.23 -20.55
CA GLN A 4 13.83 -5.81 -20.09
C GLN A 4 13.51 -6.74 -18.94
N PHE A 5 13.70 -6.27 -17.71
CA PHE A 5 13.02 -6.86 -16.56
C PHE A 5 11.52 -6.67 -16.83
N GLU A 6 10.89 -7.67 -17.45
CA GLU A 6 9.43 -7.74 -17.50
C GLU A 6 8.95 -7.68 -16.06
N HIS A 7 8.29 -6.58 -15.75
CA HIS A 7 7.75 -6.33 -14.43
C HIS A 7 6.61 -7.31 -14.17
N VAL A 8 6.87 -8.32 -13.34
CA VAL A 8 5.83 -9.26 -12.89
C VAL A 8 5.22 -8.75 -11.59
N SER A 9 3.93 -8.41 -11.64
CA SER A 9 3.13 -8.11 -10.44
C SER A 9 3.20 -9.28 -9.45
N VAL A 10 3.31 -8.96 -8.16
CA VAL A 10 3.41 -9.98 -7.10
C VAL A 10 2.05 -10.63 -6.88
N LEU A 11 2.01 -11.95 -6.76
CA LEU A 11 0.77 -12.72 -6.57
C LEU A 11 -0.30 -12.37 -7.63
N LEU A 12 0.13 -12.09 -8.86
CA LEU A 12 -0.73 -11.57 -9.94
C LEU A 12 -1.95 -12.47 -10.19
N ASN A 13 -1.74 -13.78 -10.34
CA ASN A 13 -2.82 -14.70 -10.66
C ASN A 13 -3.72 -14.91 -9.43
N GLU A 14 -3.13 -15.15 -8.25
CA GLU A 14 -3.87 -15.41 -7.02
C GLU A 14 -4.74 -14.20 -6.60
N SER A 15 -4.24 -12.99 -6.76
CA SER A 15 -4.96 -11.76 -6.41
C SER A 15 -6.13 -11.51 -7.34
N VAL A 16 -5.96 -11.75 -8.65
CA VAL A 16 -7.02 -11.57 -9.66
C VAL A 16 -8.03 -12.72 -9.62
N ASP A 17 -7.59 -13.96 -9.42
CA ASP A 17 -8.50 -15.10 -9.23
C ASP A 17 -9.34 -14.93 -7.95
N GLY A 18 -8.77 -14.32 -6.91
CA GLY A 18 -9.47 -13.97 -5.68
C GLY A 18 -10.66 -13.02 -5.88
N LEU A 19 -10.64 -12.20 -6.94
CA LEU A 19 -11.74 -11.29 -7.31
C LEU A 19 -12.96 -12.01 -7.90
N ALA A 20 -12.82 -13.29 -8.29
CA ALA A 20 -13.88 -14.08 -8.91
C ALA A 20 -14.58 -13.31 -10.05
N ILE A 21 -13.79 -12.87 -11.04
CA ILE A 21 -14.23 -11.93 -12.07
C ILE A 21 -15.46 -12.43 -12.83
N LYS A 22 -16.47 -11.56 -12.92
CA LYS A 22 -17.66 -11.69 -13.74
C LYS A 22 -17.45 -10.89 -15.02
N PRO A 23 -17.79 -11.42 -16.21
CA PRO A 23 -17.57 -10.71 -17.47
C PRO A 23 -18.17 -9.30 -17.52
N ASP A 24 -19.39 -9.13 -17.03
CA ASP A 24 -20.10 -7.83 -17.01
C ASP A 24 -19.97 -7.10 -15.66
N GLY A 25 -18.98 -7.47 -14.84
CA GLY A 25 -18.78 -6.90 -13.51
C GLY A 25 -18.03 -5.58 -13.50
N ILE A 26 -18.09 -4.89 -12.36
CA ILE A 26 -17.40 -3.61 -12.11
C ILE A 26 -16.26 -3.84 -11.12
N TYR A 27 -15.04 -3.47 -11.50
CA TYR A 27 -13.85 -3.68 -10.69
C TYR A 27 -13.07 -2.38 -10.47
N ILE A 28 -12.35 -2.33 -9.35
CA ILE A 28 -11.39 -1.27 -9.04
C ILE A 28 -10.02 -1.89 -8.84
N ASP A 29 -9.02 -1.37 -9.56
CA ASP A 29 -7.60 -1.53 -9.22
C ASP A 29 -7.16 -0.24 -8.53
N GLY A 30 -7.13 -0.27 -7.19
CA GLY A 30 -6.88 0.92 -6.38
C GLY A 30 -5.41 1.35 -6.35
N THR A 31 -4.53 0.62 -7.01
CA THR A 31 -3.07 0.82 -7.00
C THR A 31 -2.51 0.46 -8.38
N PHE A 32 -2.96 1.19 -9.40
CA PHE A 32 -2.71 0.85 -10.81
C PHE A 32 -1.23 0.59 -11.11
N GLY A 33 -0.33 1.47 -10.66
CA GLY A 33 1.12 1.38 -10.82
C GLY A 33 1.58 1.33 -12.27
N ARG A 34 1.74 0.10 -12.80
CA ARG A 34 2.12 -0.16 -14.20
C ARG A 34 1.06 -0.97 -14.96
N GLY A 35 -0.11 -1.19 -14.36
CA GLY A 35 -1.26 -1.84 -14.97
C GLY A 35 -1.15 -3.36 -15.12
N GLY A 36 -0.29 -4.04 -14.36
CA GLY A 36 -0.18 -5.51 -14.41
C GLY A 36 -1.48 -6.20 -14.03
N HIS A 37 -2.01 -5.88 -12.85
CA HIS A 37 -3.33 -6.36 -12.39
C HIS A 37 -4.45 -5.87 -13.29
N SER A 38 -4.51 -4.56 -13.56
CA SER A 38 -5.51 -3.96 -14.47
C SER A 38 -5.62 -4.66 -15.83
N ARG A 39 -4.51 -4.94 -16.52
CA ARG A 39 -4.53 -5.64 -17.82
C ARG A 39 -5.05 -7.08 -17.69
N LEU A 40 -4.68 -7.79 -16.62
CA LEU A 40 -5.20 -9.13 -16.38
C LEU A 40 -6.70 -9.12 -16.05
N ILE A 41 -7.18 -8.14 -15.29
CA ILE A 41 -8.60 -7.93 -15.02
C ILE A 41 -9.35 -7.65 -16.34
N LEU A 42 -8.90 -6.68 -17.14
CA LEU A 42 -9.51 -6.34 -18.44
C LEU A 42 -9.56 -7.53 -19.41
N SER A 43 -8.54 -8.39 -19.40
CA SER A 43 -8.52 -9.61 -20.23
C SER A 43 -9.61 -10.63 -19.86
N LYS A 44 -10.16 -10.55 -18.64
CA LYS A 44 -11.22 -11.43 -18.13
C LYS A 44 -12.61 -10.77 -18.19
N LEU A 45 -12.69 -9.47 -18.48
CA LEU A 45 -13.96 -8.76 -18.64
C LEU A 45 -14.55 -8.97 -20.05
N GLY A 46 -15.87 -8.98 -20.13
CA GLY A 46 -16.64 -8.89 -21.38
C GLY A 46 -16.86 -7.44 -21.79
N ASP A 47 -17.69 -7.23 -22.82
CA ASP A 47 -17.90 -5.91 -23.43
C ASP A 47 -18.62 -4.92 -22.49
N ASN A 48 -19.42 -5.41 -21.54
CA ASN A 48 -20.11 -4.56 -20.56
C ASN A 48 -19.38 -4.44 -19.22
N GLY A 49 -18.24 -5.13 -19.06
CA GLY A 49 -17.42 -5.01 -17.88
C GLY A 49 -16.82 -3.62 -17.73
N ARG A 50 -16.48 -3.23 -16.50
CA ARG A 50 -15.84 -1.94 -16.21
C ARG A 50 -14.67 -2.12 -15.27
N LEU A 51 -13.59 -1.39 -15.52
CA LEU A 51 -12.44 -1.31 -14.63
C LEU A 51 -12.09 0.16 -14.37
N TYR A 52 -12.00 0.51 -13.09
CA TYR A 52 -11.46 1.80 -12.64
C TYR A 52 -10.08 1.59 -12.05
N GLY A 53 -9.05 2.22 -12.64
CA GLY A 53 -7.73 2.33 -12.04
C GLY A 53 -7.64 3.57 -11.16
N ILE A 54 -6.95 3.48 -10.03
CA ILE A 54 -6.62 4.63 -9.18
C ILE A 54 -5.10 4.62 -8.95
N ASP A 55 -4.48 5.79 -9.10
CA ASP A 55 -3.11 6.00 -8.64
C ASP A 55 -2.89 7.48 -8.30
N ARG A 56 -2.02 7.75 -7.33
CA ARG A 56 -1.62 9.12 -6.99
C ARG A 56 -0.38 9.57 -7.77
N ASP A 57 0.40 8.63 -8.31
CA ASP A 57 1.64 8.89 -9.01
C ASP A 57 1.37 9.35 -10.45
N PRO A 58 1.76 10.58 -10.85
CA PRO A 58 1.57 11.07 -12.21
C PRO A 58 2.22 10.17 -13.29
N GLN A 59 3.30 9.46 -12.96
CA GLN A 59 3.92 8.51 -13.89
C GLN A 59 3.03 7.28 -14.13
N ALA A 60 2.28 6.83 -13.11
CA ALA A 60 1.31 5.75 -13.26
C ALA A 60 0.12 6.19 -14.12
N ILE A 61 -0.33 7.44 -13.96
CA ILE A 61 -1.38 8.04 -14.80
C ILE A 61 -0.97 8.10 -16.27
N ALA A 62 0.27 8.56 -16.55
CA ALA A 62 0.80 8.58 -17.91
C ALA A 62 0.92 7.18 -18.53
N GLU A 63 1.18 6.15 -17.72
CA GLU A 63 1.19 4.76 -18.19
C GLU A 63 -0.23 4.24 -18.46
N ALA A 64 -1.19 4.58 -17.59
CA ALA A 64 -2.59 4.18 -17.73
C ALA A 64 -3.24 4.75 -18.99
N GLN A 65 -2.87 5.97 -19.39
CA GLN A 65 -3.35 6.61 -20.63
C GLN A 65 -2.95 5.86 -21.91
N LYS A 66 -2.00 4.91 -21.83
CA LYS A 66 -1.63 4.05 -22.96
C LYS A 66 -2.59 2.87 -23.16
N ILE A 67 -3.48 2.61 -22.19
CA ILE A 67 -4.51 1.57 -22.30
C ILE A 67 -5.67 2.15 -23.11
N ASP A 68 -5.80 1.70 -24.35
CA ASP A 68 -6.91 2.05 -25.25
C ASP A 68 -8.03 1.00 -25.13
N ASP A 69 -8.82 1.10 -24.07
CA ASP A 69 -9.98 0.24 -23.82
C ASP A 69 -11.15 1.07 -23.26
N PRO A 70 -12.32 1.13 -23.92
CA PRO A 70 -13.45 1.94 -23.47
C PRO A 70 -14.06 1.49 -22.14
N ARG A 71 -13.68 0.30 -21.65
CA ARG A 71 -14.11 -0.24 -20.36
C ARG A 71 -13.24 0.25 -19.20
N PHE A 72 -12.08 0.81 -19.51
CA PHE A 72 -11.09 1.27 -18.54
C PHE A 72 -11.17 2.79 -18.34
N GLU A 73 -11.08 3.21 -17.07
CA GLU A 73 -10.95 4.61 -16.70
C GLU A 73 -9.89 4.77 -15.61
N ILE A 74 -8.98 5.73 -15.77
CA ILE A 74 -7.95 6.05 -14.76
C ILE A 74 -8.34 7.30 -13.97
N ILE A 75 -8.22 7.22 -12.65
CA ILE A 75 -8.44 8.32 -11.71
C ILE A 75 -7.09 8.71 -11.10
N HIS A 76 -6.70 9.99 -11.26
CA HIS A 76 -5.53 10.54 -10.57
C HIS A 76 -5.91 11.01 -9.18
N GLY A 77 -5.46 10.28 -8.17
CA GLY A 77 -5.70 10.62 -6.78
C GLY A 77 -5.33 9.49 -5.81
N PRO A 78 -5.36 9.79 -4.50
CA PRO A 78 -5.17 8.76 -3.48
C PRO A 78 -6.33 7.75 -3.51
N PHE A 79 -5.99 6.47 -3.38
CA PHE A 79 -6.94 5.38 -3.19
C PHE A 79 -7.80 5.49 -1.92
N SER A 80 -7.42 6.29 -0.91
CA SER A 80 -8.32 6.67 0.19
C SER A 80 -9.57 7.43 -0.30
N GLY A 81 -9.51 8.09 -1.45
CA GLY A 81 -10.63 8.76 -2.09
C GLY A 81 -11.61 7.83 -2.83
N MET A 82 -11.38 6.51 -2.83
CA MET A 82 -12.15 5.53 -3.60
C MET A 82 -13.67 5.67 -3.44
N GLU A 83 -14.16 5.79 -2.21
CA GLU A 83 -15.60 5.93 -1.94
C GLU A 83 -16.17 7.17 -2.62
N LYS A 84 -15.49 8.32 -2.49
CA LYS A 84 -15.88 9.56 -3.16
C LYS A 84 -15.89 9.40 -4.68
N TYR A 85 -14.86 8.80 -5.26
CA TYR A 85 -14.78 8.63 -6.72
C TYR A 85 -15.91 7.74 -7.25
N MET A 86 -16.30 6.71 -6.51
CA MET A 86 -17.39 5.82 -6.88
C MET A 86 -18.76 6.44 -6.61
N GLN A 87 -18.87 7.29 -5.59
CA GLN A 87 -20.06 8.11 -5.35
C GLN A 87 -20.31 9.08 -6.50
N GLU A 88 -19.29 9.77 -6.99
CA GLU A 88 -19.38 10.69 -8.15
C GLU A 88 -19.83 9.99 -9.44
N ARG A 89 -19.75 8.65 -9.49
CA ARG A 89 -20.13 7.80 -10.63
C ARG A 89 -21.41 7.00 -10.37
N ASP A 90 -22.09 7.21 -9.25
CA ASP A 90 -23.28 6.44 -8.82
C ASP A 90 -23.03 4.91 -8.75
N LEU A 91 -21.85 4.53 -8.22
CA LEU A 91 -21.37 3.14 -8.12
C LEU A 91 -21.24 2.60 -6.68
N ILE A 92 -21.65 3.37 -5.67
CA ILE A 92 -21.68 2.89 -4.28
C ILE A 92 -22.56 1.63 -4.16
N GLY A 93 -22.02 0.59 -3.54
CA GLY A 93 -22.69 -0.71 -3.37
C GLY A 93 -22.87 -1.51 -4.67
N ARG A 94 -22.17 -1.15 -5.76
CA ARG A 94 -22.32 -1.78 -7.09
C ARG A 94 -21.04 -2.44 -7.61
N VAL A 95 -19.92 -2.31 -6.91
CA VAL A 95 -18.62 -2.82 -7.36
C VAL A 95 -18.47 -4.30 -6.98
N ASP A 96 -18.16 -5.14 -7.96
CA ASP A 96 -17.98 -6.59 -7.81
C ASP A 96 -16.61 -6.96 -7.24
N GLY A 97 -15.61 -6.09 -7.36
CA GLY A 97 -14.35 -6.33 -6.69
C GLY A 97 -13.40 -5.14 -6.62
N VAL A 98 -12.59 -5.12 -5.58
CA VAL A 98 -11.55 -4.12 -5.31
C VAL A 98 -10.22 -4.85 -5.09
N LEU A 99 -9.20 -4.47 -5.85
CA LEU A 99 -7.82 -4.93 -5.69
C LEU A 99 -6.95 -3.79 -5.16
N LEU A 100 -6.17 -4.06 -4.12
CA LEU A 100 -5.19 -3.13 -3.55
C LEU A 100 -3.82 -3.84 -3.45
N ASP A 101 -2.85 -3.43 -4.25
CA ASP A 101 -1.45 -3.85 -4.20
C ASP A 101 -0.63 -2.78 -3.48
N LEU A 102 -0.54 -2.90 -2.15
CA LEU A 102 -0.06 -1.83 -1.27
C LEU A 102 1.45 -1.57 -1.43
N GLY A 103 1.90 -0.41 -0.95
CA GLY A 103 3.32 -0.06 -0.93
C GLY A 103 3.79 0.62 -2.21
N VAL A 104 5.07 0.44 -2.54
CA VAL A 104 5.74 1.17 -3.63
C VAL A 104 5.78 0.39 -4.91
N SER A 105 5.55 1.08 -6.02
CA SER A 105 5.72 0.49 -7.34
C SER A 105 7.20 0.29 -7.67
N SER A 106 7.50 -0.70 -8.51
CA SER A 106 8.87 -0.93 -8.99
C SER A 106 9.53 0.32 -9.58
N PRO A 107 8.87 1.12 -10.43
CA PRO A 107 9.42 2.39 -10.92
C PRO A 107 9.83 3.37 -9.82
N GLN A 108 9.08 3.46 -8.72
CA GLN A 108 9.43 4.34 -7.60
C GLN A 108 10.72 3.89 -6.91
N LEU A 109 10.97 2.58 -6.83
CA LEU A 109 12.23 2.03 -6.31
C LEU A 109 13.36 2.04 -7.32
N ASP A 110 13.02 1.93 -8.61
CA ASP A 110 13.98 1.75 -9.70
C ASP A 110 14.45 3.07 -10.32
N ASP A 111 13.69 4.14 -10.17
CA ASP A 111 14.09 5.48 -10.53
C ASP A 111 14.76 6.13 -9.31
N ALA A 112 16.07 6.38 -9.41
CA ALA A 112 16.83 6.99 -8.32
C ALA A 112 16.33 8.41 -8.01
N GLU A 113 15.83 9.14 -9.02
CA GLU A 113 15.35 10.52 -8.86
C GLU A 113 14.09 10.61 -7.97
N ARG A 114 13.41 9.48 -7.72
CA ARG A 114 12.26 9.41 -6.82
C ARG A 114 12.64 9.32 -5.34
N GLY A 115 13.89 8.99 -5.02
CA GLY A 115 14.39 9.05 -3.64
C GLY A 115 13.94 7.94 -2.69
N PHE A 116 13.28 6.88 -3.17
CA PHE A 116 12.79 5.79 -2.31
C PHE A 116 13.87 4.80 -1.88
N SER A 117 15.01 4.79 -2.57
CA SER A 117 16.11 3.84 -2.34
C SER A 117 17.41 4.58 -2.04
N PHE A 118 18.20 4.01 -1.12
CA PHE A 118 19.58 4.45 -0.86
C PHE A 118 20.62 3.61 -1.61
N MET A 119 20.20 2.55 -2.30
CA MET A 119 21.11 1.72 -3.10
C MET A 119 21.65 2.52 -4.31
N ARG A 120 20.80 3.35 -4.88
CA ARG A 120 21.15 4.36 -5.90
C ARG A 120 20.90 5.73 -5.30
N ASP A 121 21.85 6.63 -5.53
CA ASP A 121 21.75 7.98 -4.97
C ASP A 121 20.77 8.83 -5.76
N GLY A 122 19.96 9.60 -5.05
CA GLY A 122 18.95 10.47 -5.62
C GLY A 122 18.52 11.54 -4.62
N PRO A 123 17.67 12.49 -5.03
CA PRO A 123 17.06 13.46 -4.13
C PRO A 123 16.34 12.74 -2.99
N LEU A 124 16.41 13.29 -1.78
CA LEU A 124 15.71 12.75 -0.62
C LEU A 124 14.23 13.19 -0.65
N ASP A 125 13.47 12.64 -1.59
CA ASP A 125 12.07 13.00 -1.83
C ASP A 125 11.09 12.03 -1.14
N MET A 126 11.02 10.78 -1.59
CA MET A 126 10.12 9.71 -1.10
C MET A 126 8.61 9.93 -1.28
N ARG A 127 8.15 11.00 -1.97
CA ARG A 127 6.73 11.17 -2.24
C ARG A 127 6.27 10.28 -3.41
N MET A 128 5.17 9.57 -3.20
CA MET A 128 4.47 8.81 -4.24
C MET A 128 3.83 9.75 -5.26
N ASP A 129 3.32 10.90 -4.80
CA ASP A 129 2.91 12.02 -5.62
C ASP A 129 3.87 13.21 -5.40
N PRO A 130 4.84 13.44 -6.30
CA PRO A 130 5.79 14.55 -6.18
C PRO A 130 5.17 15.94 -6.40
N THR A 131 3.90 16.02 -6.80
CA THR A 131 3.22 17.31 -7.11
C THR A 131 2.61 17.97 -5.88
N SER A 132 2.54 17.27 -4.76
CA SER A 132 1.90 17.73 -3.52
C SER A 132 2.64 17.25 -2.28
N GLY A 133 2.37 17.90 -1.13
CA GLY A 133 2.94 17.50 0.16
C GLY A 133 4.43 17.84 0.32
N MET A 134 4.94 17.51 1.51
CA MET A 134 6.31 17.76 1.95
C MET A 134 7.21 16.56 1.61
N SER A 135 8.39 16.82 1.07
CA SER A 135 9.41 15.79 0.81
C SER A 135 10.08 15.31 2.11
N ALA A 136 10.76 14.17 2.04
CA ALA A 136 11.55 13.65 3.16
C ALA A 136 12.66 14.63 3.59
N ALA A 137 13.30 15.30 2.64
CA ALA A 137 14.33 16.31 2.92
C ALA A 137 13.76 17.51 3.69
N GLU A 138 12.65 18.08 3.21
CA GLU A 138 11.98 19.21 3.85
C GLU A 138 11.51 18.85 5.25
N TRP A 139 10.89 17.68 5.41
CA TRP A 139 10.43 17.22 6.71
C TRP A 139 11.58 17.04 7.71
N LEU A 140 12.68 16.39 7.31
CA LEU A 140 13.85 16.21 8.18
C LEU A 140 14.58 17.52 8.50
N ALA A 141 14.44 18.55 7.66
CA ALA A 141 15.00 19.86 7.93
C ALA A 141 14.27 20.56 9.10
N GLU A 142 12.97 20.33 9.27
CA GLU A 142 12.15 21.06 10.24
C GLU A 142 11.74 20.24 11.47
N ALA A 143 11.54 18.93 11.32
CA ALA A 143 11.04 18.06 12.38
C ALA A 143 11.95 18.05 13.62
N ASP A 144 11.36 17.91 14.80
CA ASP A 144 12.10 17.76 16.03
C ASP A 144 12.58 16.32 16.25
N ALA A 145 13.48 16.13 17.21
CA ALA A 145 14.06 14.82 17.48
C ALA A 145 13.02 13.80 17.99
N ASP A 146 11.98 14.25 18.68
CA ASP A 146 10.97 13.37 19.28
C ASP A 146 10.00 12.86 18.22
N ASP A 147 9.59 13.72 17.27
CA ASP A 147 8.77 13.39 16.12
C ASP A 147 9.49 12.40 15.20
N ILE A 148 10.76 12.68 14.85
CA ILE A 148 11.56 11.74 14.04
C ILE A 148 11.71 10.40 14.77
N ALA A 149 11.98 10.41 16.07
CA ALA A 149 12.11 9.18 16.85
C ALA A 149 10.78 8.40 16.91
N TRP A 150 9.65 9.09 17.03
CA TRP A 150 8.33 8.46 17.00
C TRP A 150 8.06 7.80 15.64
N VAL A 151 8.28 8.50 14.53
CA VAL A 151 8.13 7.96 13.16
C VAL A 151 8.97 6.70 12.98
N LEU A 152 10.26 6.76 13.31
CA LEU A 152 11.19 5.63 13.16
C LEU A 152 10.77 4.43 14.01
N LYS A 153 10.26 4.68 15.22
CA LYS A 153 9.82 3.64 16.15
C LYS A 153 8.52 2.97 15.69
N GLU A 154 7.49 3.77 15.40
CA GLU A 154 6.15 3.26 15.12
C GLU A 154 6.04 2.66 13.71
N PHE A 155 6.64 3.31 12.71
CA PHE A 155 6.52 2.86 11.31
C PHE A 155 7.70 1.99 10.85
N GLY A 156 8.88 2.13 11.45
CA GLY A 156 10.08 1.35 11.09
C GLY A 156 10.36 0.15 11.98
N GLU A 157 9.67 0.03 13.12
CA GLU A 157 10.03 -0.87 14.22
C GLU A 157 11.55 -0.74 14.57
N GLU A 158 12.07 0.49 14.52
CA GLU A 158 13.50 0.82 14.68
C GLU A 158 13.88 0.92 16.17
N ARG A 159 14.83 0.07 16.59
CA ARG A 159 15.27 -0.01 17.99
C ARG A 159 16.11 1.19 18.40
N PHE A 160 16.84 1.76 17.45
CA PHE A 160 17.73 2.90 17.67
C PHE A 160 17.08 4.23 17.26
N ALA A 161 15.75 4.29 17.19
CA ALA A 161 14.99 5.45 16.73
C ALA A 161 15.44 6.77 17.37
N LYS A 162 15.50 6.82 18.71
CA LYS A 162 15.95 8.03 19.43
C LYS A 162 17.39 8.45 19.10
N ARG A 163 18.28 7.49 18.90
CA ARG A 163 19.69 7.74 18.59
C ARG A 163 19.85 8.24 17.16
N ILE A 164 19.12 7.65 16.22
CA ILE A 164 19.10 8.09 14.82
C ILE A 164 18.51 9.49 14.70
N ALA A 165 17.37 9.75 15.34
CA ALA A 165 16.73 11.06 15.35
C ALA A 165 17.64 12.16 15.90
N ARG A 166 18.30 11.89 17.05
CA ARG A 166 19.29 12.79 17.61
C ARG A 166 20.45 13.03 16.64
N GLY A 167 20.97 12.00 15.98
CA GLY A 167 22.03 12.14 14.99
C GLY A 167 21.64 12.97 13.77
N ILE A 168 20.38 12.89 13.33
CA ILE A 168 19.84 13.73 12.26
C ILE A 168 19.80 15.20 12.70
N VAL A 169 19.28 15.48 13.90
CA VAL A 169 19.23 16.85 14.43
C VAL A 169 20.63 17.42 14.69
N GLU A 170 21.55 16.63 15.25
CA GLU A 170 22.94 17.04 15.45
C GLU A 170 23.66 17.32 14.11
N HIS A 171 23.38 16.55 13.05
CA HIS A 171 23.88 16.84 11.71
C HIS A 171 23.32 18.16 11.18
N ARG A 172 22.01 18.39 11.33
CA ARG A 172 21.34 19.63 10.92
C ARG A 172 21.86 20.88 11.63
N GLU A 173 22.13 20.79 12.93
CA GLU A 173 22.56 21.93 13.75
C GLU A 173 24.05 22.25 13.62
N ASN A 174 24.82 21.38 12.96
CA ASN A 174 26.24 21.59 12.75
C ASN A 174 26.50 22.58 11.59
N PRO A 175 27.08 23.76 11.83
CA PRO A 175 27.32 24.76 10.79
C PRO A 175 28.32 24.32 9.71
N ASP A 176 29.13 23.29 9.97
CA ASP A 176 30.10 22.74 9.02
C ASP A 176 29.49 21.65 8.12
N LYS A 177 28.19 21.35 8.27
CA LYS A 177 27.49 20.30 7.53
C LYS A 177 26.45 20.89 6.59
N GLU A 178 26.45 20.36 5.37
CA GLU A 178 25.39 20.66 4.41
C GLU A 178 24.07 19.95 4.81
N PRO A 179 22.91 20.54 4.48
CA PRO A 179 21.61 19.90 4.68
C PRO A 179 21.52 18.53 4.00
N LEU A 180 20.77 17.60 4.61
CA LEU A 180 20.52 16.28 4.03
C LEU A 180 19.58 16.43 2.84
N THR A 181 20.12 16.34 1.62
CA THR A 181 19.36 16.50 0.38
C THR A 181 19.34 15.24 -0.47
N ARG A 182 20.21 14.26 -0.17
CA ARG A 182 20.31 13.01 -0.93
C ARG A 182 20.13 11.75 -0.08
N THR A 183 19.67 10.69 -0.73
CA THR A 183 19.40 9.41 -0.06
C THR A 183 20.67 8.76 0.50
N ARG A 184 21.83 8.86 -0.17
CA ARG A 184 23.09 8.31 0.37
C ARG A 184 23.59 9.06 1.59
N GLU A 185 23.33 10.36 1.71
CA GLU A 185 23.75 11.16 2.86
C GLU A 185 23.03 10.69 4.12
N LEU A 186 21.69 10.59 4.03
CA LEU A 186 20.87 10.07 5.13
C LEU A 186 21.25 8.62 5.47
N ALA A 187 21.46 7.76 4.47
CA ALA A 187 21.82 6.38 4.71
C ALA A 187 23.20 6.23 5.39
N SER A 188 24.17 7.06 4.99
CA SER A 188 25.51 7.12 5.59
C SER A 188 25.42 7.56 7.05
N LEU A 189 24.67 8.63 7.34
CA LEU A 189 24.45 9.12 8.69
C LEU A 189 23.82 8.05 9.58
N ILE A 190 22.75 7.39 9.11
CA ILE A 190 22.10 6.31 9.86
C ILE A 190 23.08 5.15 10.12
N ALA A 191 23.92 4.80 9.15
CA ALA A 191 24.91 3.74 9.29
C ALA A 191 26.04 4.08 10.27
N GLU A 192 26.39 5.35 10.41
CA GLU A 192 27.37 5.85 11.39
C GLU A 192 26.81 5.83 12.81
N VAL A 193 25.56 6.28 12.99
CA VAL A 193 24.94 6.34 14.32
C VAL A 193 24.42 5.00 14.79
N SER A 194 24.09 4.06 13.90
CA SER A 194 23.61 2.73 14.29
C SER A 194 24.74 1.87 14.86
N PRO A 195 24.64 1.40 16.12
CA PRO A 195 25.67 0.58 16.74
C PRO A 195 25.67 -0.87 16.22
N PHE A 196 24.63 -1.28 15.49
CA PHE A 196 24.44 -2.65 15.05
C PHE A 196 24.39 -2.72 13.52
N ARG A 197 25.20 -3.62 12.95
CA ARG A 197 25.19 -3.97 11.53
C ARG A 197 24.64 -5.39 11.39
N ASP A 198 23.42 -5.50 10.87
CA ASP A 198 22.87 -6.78 10.47
C ASP A 198 23.61 -7.27 9.21
N LYS A 199 23.93 -8.56 9.14
CA LYS A 199 24.64 -9.16 8.01
C LYS A 199 23.78 -9.22 6.74
N HIS A 200 22.46 -9.17 6.88
CA HIS A 200 21.48 -9.37 5.81
C HIS A 200 20.61 -8.15 5.52
N LYS A 201 20.68 -7.09 6.32
CA LYS A 201 19.85 -5.89 6.16
C LYS A 201 20.68 -4.63 6.41
N HIS A 202 20.61 -3.68 5.48
CA HIS A 202 21.27 -2.39 5.66
C HIS A 202 20.65 -1.64 6.86
N PRO A 203 21.44 -0.98 7.73
CA PRO A 203 20.91 -0.26 8.89
C PRO A 203 19.82 0.78 8.53
N ALA A 204 19.98 1.45 7.39
CA ALA A 204 19.03 2.47 6.94
C ALA A 204 17.67 1.92 6.46
N THR A 205 17.52 0.62 6.20
CA THR A 205 16.30 0.09 5.56
C THR A 205 15.04 0.35 6.38
N ARG A 206 15.10 0.22 7.72
CA ARG A 206 13.93 0.47 8.59
C ARG A 206 13.58 1.94 8.66
N SER A 207 14.59 2.81 8.72
CA SER A 207 14.39 4.26 8.72
C SER A 207 13.79 4.75 7.42
N PHE A 208 14.31 4.29 6.27
CA PHE A 208 13.75 4.66 4.97
C PHE A 208 12.30 4.20 4.82
N GLN A 209 11.99 2.98 5.28
CA GLN A 209 10.60 2.50 5.32
C GLN A 209 9.72 3.39 6.21
N ALA A 210 10.17 3.76 7.41
CA ALA A 210 9.41 4.58 8.34
C ALA A 210 9.11 5.97 7.79
N ILE A 211 10.14 6.63 7.24
CA ILE A 211 10.04 7.97 6.67
C ILE A 211 9.10 7.93 5.47
N ARG A 212 9.24 6.94 4.59
CA ARG A 212 8.34 6.75 3.44
C ARG A 212 6.88 6.60 3.87
N ILE A 213 6.61 5.73 4.85
CA ILE A 213 5.27 5.50 5.40
C ILE A 213 4.68 6.81 5.92
N TYR A 214 5.47 7.58 6.66
CA TYR A 214 5.05 8.86 7.23
C TYR A 214 4.77 9.92 6.16
N ILE A 215 5.72 10.14 5.23
CA ILE A 215 5.61 11.15 4.16
C ILE A 215 4.40 10.90 3.26
N ASN A 216 4.03 9.65 3.05
CA ASN A 216 2.90 9.29 2.20
C ASN A 216 1.61 9.00 2.97
N SER A 217 1.63 9.08 4.31
CA SER A 217 0.52 8.71 5.20
C SER A 217 -0.04 7.32 4.87
N GLU A 218 0.84 6.36 4.59
CA GLU A 218 0.46 5.07 3.97
C GLU A 218 -0.54 4.30 4.84
N LEU A 219 -0.40 4.33 6.17
CA LEU A 219 -1.28 3.57 7.07
C LEU A 219 -2.67 4.21 7.16
N GLU A 220 -2.74 5.53 7.27
CA GLU A 220 -4.01 6.28 7.28
C GLU A 220 -4.76 6.12 5.95
N GLU A 221 -4.02 6.14 4.84
CA GLU A 221 -4.55 5.89 3.51
C GLU A 221 -5.14 4.48 3.38
N ILE A 222 -4.43 3.46 3.88
CA ILE A 222 -4.92 2.08 3.88
C ILE A 222 -6.20 1.95 4.72
N ASP A 223 -6.23 2.52 5.93
CA ASP A 223 -7.41 2.42 6.79
C ASP A 223 -8.63 3.06 6.13
N THR A 224 -8.46 4.25 5.55
CA THR A 224 -9.53 4.96 4.83
C THR A 224 -9.98 4.20 3.59
N ALA A 225 -9.03 3.70 2.79
CA ALA A 225 -9.33 2.93 1.57
C ALA A 225 -10.05 1.61 1.89
N LEU A 226 -9.72 0.92 2.98
CA LEU A 226 -10.40 -0.31 3.40
C LEU A 226 -11.87 -0.05 3.78
N HIS A 227 -12.15 1.03 4.51
CA HIS A 227 -13.52 1.43 4.81
C HIS A 227 -14.26 1.85 3.53
N GLY A 228 -13.63 2.64 2.67
CA GLY A 228 -14.21 3.06 1.39
C GLY A 228 -14.51 1.87 0.47
N ALA A 229 -13.63 0.87 0.41
CA ALA A 229 -13.85 -0.36 -0.35
C ALA A 229 -15.07 -1.12 0.18
N MET A 230 -15.24 -1.24 1.51
CA MET A 230 -16.40 -1.91 2.12
C MET A 230 -17.73 -1.24 1.77
N ASN A 231 -17.76 0.10 1.71
CA ASN A 231 -18.96 0.87 1.34
C ASN A 231 -19.25 0.79 -0.18
N THR A 232 -18.20 0.64 -0.97
CA THR A 232 -18.27 0.62 -2.44
C THR A 232 -18.67 -0.75 -2.99
N LEU A 233 -18.24 -1.83 -2.35
CA LEU A 233 -18.51 -3.20 -2.78
C LEU A 233 -20.00 -3.54 -2.72
N ALA A 234 -20.49 -4.20 -3.78
CA ALA A 234 -21.79 -4.86 -3.78
C ALA A 234 -21.80 -6.08 -2.85
N SER A 235 -22.98 -6.54 -2.44
CA SER A 235 -23.11 -7.85 -1.77
C SER A 235 -22.56 -8.95 -2.69
N GLY A 236 -21.73 -9.83 -2.12
CA GLY A 236 -20.95 -10.83 -2.85
C GLY A 236 -19.68 -10.30 -3.54
N GLY A 237 -19.41 -8.99 -3.47
CA GLY A 237 -18.22 -8.37 -4.03
C GLY A 237 -16.93 -8.76 -3.29
N ARG A 238 -15.80 -8.77 -3.99
CA ARG A 238 -14.52 -9.30 -3.49
C ARG A 238 -13.50 -8.20 -3.19
N LEU A 239 -12.92 -8.24 -1.99
CA LEU A 239 -11.76 -7.44 -1.62
C LEU A 239 -10.50 -8.30 -1.72
N SER A 240 -9.51 -7.87 -2.50
CA SER A 240 -8.23 -8.53 -2.71
C SER A 240 -7.09 -7.58 -2.35
N VAL A 241 -6.35 -7.85 -1.28
CA VAL A 241 -5.32 -6.93 -0.78
C VAL A 241 -3.98 -7.64 -0.63
N ILE A 242 -2.95 -7.12 -1.31
CA ILE A 242 -1.56 -7.53 -1.20
C ILE A 242 -0.84 -6.52 -0.30
N SER A 243 -0.19 -7.01 0.75
CA SER A 243 0.64 -6.21 1.66
C SER A 243 2.09 -6.66 1.56
N PHE A 244 3.06 -5.76 1.66
CA PHE A 244 4.50 -6.06 1.53
C PHE A 244 5.25 -6.00 2.86
N HIS A 245 4.64 -5.46 3.91
CA HIS A 245 5.21 -5.50 5.24
C HIS A 245 4.21 -5.82 6.35
N SER A 246 4.76 -6.06 7.55
CA SER A 246 4.02 -6.53 8.72
C SER A 246 2.95 -5.55 9.22
N LEU A 247 3.20 -4.24 9.12
CA LEU A 247 2.24 -3.21 9.54
C LEU A 247 0.98 -3.21 8.66
N GLU A 248 1.14 -3.15 7.33
CA GLU A 248 0.04 -3.28 6.35
C GLU A 248 -0.76 -4.56 6.57
N ASP A 249 -0.11 -5.73 6.57
CA ASP A 249 -0.80 -7.03 6.73
C ASP A 249 -1.60 -7.09 8.04
N ARG A 250 -1.04 -6.51 9.11
CA ARG A 250 -1.70 -6.43 10.41
C ARG A 250 -2.95 -5.57 10.37
N MET A 251 -2.94 -4.45 9.64
CA MET A 251 -4.11 -3.59 9.46
C MET A 251 -5.20 -4.31 8.67
N VAL A 252 -4.86 -4.85 7.49
CA VAL A 252 -5.80 -5.59 6.63
C VAL A 252 -6.40 -6.78 7.38
N LYS A 253 -5.58 -7.56 8.10
CA LYS A 253 -6.03 -8.67 8.94
C LYS A 253 -7.01 -8.22 10.02
N ARG A 254 -6.70 -7.12 10.72
CA ARG A 254 -7.55 -6.59 11.80
C ARG A 254 -8.87 -6.07 11.25
N PHE A 255 -8.82 -5.36 10.13
CA PHE A 255 -9.99 -4.85 9.43
C PHE A 255 -10.93 -6.00 9.03
N ILE A 256 -10.46 -6.96 8.22
CA ILE A 256 -11.28 -8.10 7.80
C ILE A 256 -11.84 -8.84 9.01
N ARG A 257 -11.02 -9.12 10.02
CA ARG A 257 -11.48 -9.80 11.25
C ARG A 257 -12.54 -9.01 12.00
N LYS A 258 -12.46 -7.68 12.05
CA LYS A 258 -13.45 -6.81 12.68
C LYS A 258 -14.77 -6.87 11.92
N GLN A 259 -14.73 -6.72 10.59
CA GLN A 259 -15.92 -6.76 9.74
C GLN A 259 -16.54 -8.16 9.61
N SER A 260 -15.77 -9.20 9.94
CA SER A 260 -16.26 -10.59 9.96
C SER A 260 -16.90 -11.02 11.28
N LYS A 261 -16.91 -10.14 12.28
CA LYS A 261 -17.62 -10.40 13.53
C LYS A 261 -19.05 -9.90 13.41
N GLY A 262 -20.00 -10.73 13.84
CA GLY A 262 -21.34 -10.27 14.13
C GLY A 262 -21.38 -9.37 15.39
N PRO A 263 -22.58 -8.93 15.80
CA PRO A 263 -22.75 -8.04 16.95
C PRO A 263 -22.09 -8.61 18.20
N ASP A 264 -21.42 -7.72 18.95
CA ASP A 264 -20.73 -8.07 20.20
C ASP A 264 -21.77 -8.18 21.33
N VAL A 265 -22.25 -9.40 21.54
CA VAL A 265 -23.23 -9.71 22.59
C VAL A 265 -22.49 -10.10 23.86
N LEU A 266 -22.77 -9.39 24.96
CA LEU A 266 -22.20 -9.72 26.27
C LEU A 266 -22.53 -11.17 26.64
N ALA A 267 -21.49 -11.91 27.05
CA ALA A 267 -21.63 -13.29 27.47
C ALA A 267 -22.62 -13.40 28.64
N GLY A 268 -23.65 -14.27 28.49
CA GLY A 268 -24.68 -14.50 29.51
C GLY A 268 -26.02 -13.80 29.26
N LEU A 269 -26.17 -13.02 28.18
CA LEU A 269 -27.48 -12.51 27.76
C LEU A 269 -28.31 -13.63 27.10
N PRO A 270 -29.56 -13.86 27.55
CA PRO A 270 -30.45 -14.87 26.95
C PRO A 270 -31.09 -14.32 25.68
N LEU A 271 -30.28 -14.16 24.62
CA LEU A 271 -30.75 -13.77 23.29
C LEU A 271 -30.82 -15.00 22.38
N THR A 272 -31.90 -15.09 21.61
CA THR A 272 -32.06 -16.06 20.52
C THR A 272 -31.18 -15.70 19.32
N GLU A 273 -30.88 -16.66 18.44
CA GLU A 273 -30.11 -16.39 17.22
C GLU A 273 -30.74 -15.29 16.34
N ASP A 274 -32.07 -15.22 16.29
CA ASP A 274 -32.80 -14.19 15.53
C ASP A 274 -32.67 -12.81 16.18
N GLN A 275 -32.66 -12.73 17.52
CA GLN A 275 -32.40 -11.47 18.22
C GLN A 275 -30.95 -11.03 18.07
N ILE A 276 -30.00 -11.96 18.02
CA ILE A 276 -28.58 -11.64 17.74
C ILE A 276 -28.43 -11.13 16.31
N LYS A 277 -29.06 -11.76 15.31
CA LYS A 277 -29.08 -11.26 13.94
C LYS A 277 -29.76 -9.89 13.82
N ALA A 278 -30.81 -9.62 14.62
CA ALA A 278 -31.47 -8.33 14.65
C ALA A 278 -30.59 -7.20 15.24
N LEU A 279 -29.58 -7.53 16.05
CA LEU A 279 -28.58 -6.58 16.55
C LEU A 279 -27.52 -6.23 15.49
N GLY A 280 -27.48 -6.96 14.38
CA GLY A 280 -26.55 -6.78 13.27
C GLY A 280 -26.06 -8.10 12.69
N SER A 281 -25.39 -8.03 11.56
CA SER A 281 -24.68 -9.15 10.94
C SER A 281 -23.25 -8.75 10.64
N ALA A 282 -22.38 -9.73 10.38
CA ALA A 282 -21.07 -9.44 9.83
C ALA A 282 -21.24 -8.73 8.47
N ASP A 283 -20.38 -7.75 8.21
CA ASP A 283 -20.35 -7.04 6.93
C ASP A 283 -19.49 -7.77 5.89
N MET A 284 -18.52 -8.57 6.34
CA MET A 284 -17.66 -9.34 5.44
C MET A 284 -17.43 -10.75 5.94
N LYS A 285 -16.92 -11.62 5.08
CA LYS A 285 -16.29 -12.89 5.48
C LYS A 285 -14.91 -13.05 4.85
N PRO A 286 -13.92 -13.59 5.56
CA PRO A 286 -12.62 -13.89 4.96
C PRO A 286 -12.75 -15.05 3.98
N ILE A 287 -12.02 -15.01 2.88
CA ILE A 287 -11.94 -16.11 1.92
C ILE A 287 -10.62 -16.83 2.11
N GLY A 288 -10.69 -18.04 2.67
CA GLY A 288 -9.52 -18.87 2.90
C GLY A 288 -8.54 -18.28 3.92
N LYS A 289 -7.27 -18.70 3.81
CA LYS A 289 -6.16 -18.23 4.64
C LYS A 289 -5.33 -17.22 3.85
N ALA A 290 -4.47 -16.49 4.55
CA ALA A 290 -3.49 -15.61 3.92
C ALA A 290 -2.61 -16.41 2.92
N ILE A 291 -2.46 -15.88 1.72
CA ILE A 291 -1.68 -16.49 0.63
C ILE A 291 -0.30 -15.82 0.60
N LYS A 292 0.74 -16.61 0.35
CA LYS A 292 2.13 -16.14 0.24
C LYS A 292 2.71 -16.58 -1.10
N PRO A 293 3.68 -15.83 -1.64
CA PRO A 293 4.33 -16.18 -2.91
C PRO A 293 4.95 -17.57 -2.88
N SER A 294 4.88 -18.25 -4.02
CA SER A 294 5.47 -19.58 -4.21
C SER A 294 7.01 -19.51 -4.25
N GLN A 295 7.69 -20.63 -4.00
CA GLN A 295 9.17 -20.67 -4.13
C GLN A 295 9.64 -20.33 -5.55
N ASN A 296 8.86 -20.68 -6.57
CA ASN A 296 9.14 -20.32 -7.96
C ASN A 296 9.10 -18.79 -8.14
N GLU A 297 8.08 -18.13 -7.61
CA GLU A 297 7.95 -16.66 -7.64
C GLU A 297 9.10 -15.96 -6.93
N LEU A 298 9.50 -16.47 -5.75
CA LEU A 298 10.64 -15.93 -5.03
C LEU A 298 11.98 -16.06 -5.78
N GLY A 299 12.08 -17.04 -6.69
CA GLY A 299 13.26 -17.28 -7.50
C GLY A 299 13.52 -16.19 -8.54
N TYR A 300 12.46 -15.60 -9.11
CA TYR A 300 12.59 -14.53 -10.13
C TYR A 300 12.17 -13.15 -9.62
N ASN A 301 11.36 -13.06 -8.56
CA ASN A 301 10.91 -11.81 -7.97
C ASN A 301 11.25 -11.74 -6.47
N THR A 302 12.43 -11.22 -6.16
CA THR A 302 12.90 -11.04 -4.78
C THR A 302 12.02 -10.08 -3.97
N ARG A 303 11.27 -9.19 -4.64
CA ARG A 303 10.37 -8.20 -4.01
C ARG A 303 9.11 -8.85 -3.43
N ALA A 304 8.72 -10.01 -3.93
CA ALA A 304 7.58 -10.78 -3.43
C ALA A 304 7.83 -11.38 -2.03
N ARG A 305 9.07 -11.46 -1.56
CA ARG A 305 9.46 -12.23 -0.35
C ARG A 305 8.62 -11.98 0.89
N SER A 306 8.21 -10.74 1.12
CA SER A 306 7.45 -10.34 2.30
C SER A 306 5.96 -10.15 2.04
N SER A 307 5.51 -10.43 0.81
CA SER A 307 4.15 -10.17 0.39
C SER A 307 3.15 -11.17 0.96
N VAL A 308 1.98 -10.67 1.32
CA VAL A 308 0.87 -11.44 1.86
C VAL A 308 -0.42 -10.98 1.20
N LEU A 309 -1.13 -11.89 0.56
CA LEU A 309 -2.45 -11.66 -0.02
C LEU A 309 -3.54 -12.08 0.97
N ARG A 310 -4.53 -11.20 1.16
CA ARG A 310 -5.75 -11.46 1.90
C ARG A 310 -6.97 -11.19 1.04
N LEU A 311 -7.93 -12.11 1.13
CA LEU A 311 -9.18 -12.06 0.39
C LEU A 311 -10.37 -11.98 1.36
N ALA A 312 -11.37 -11.18 1.03
CA ALA A 312 -12.66 -11.14 1.74
C ALA A 312 -13.83 -10.91 0.77
N GLU A 313 -15.03 -11.34 1.17
CA GLU A 313 -16.28 -11.13 0.44
C GLU A 313 -17.21 -10.25 1.27
N ARG A 314 -17.84 -9.24 0.64
CA ARG A 314 -18.91 -8.45 1.25
C ARG A 314 -20.16 -9.32 1.38
N LEU A 315 -20.76 -9.33 2.57
CA LEU A 315 -22.05 -9.98 2.84
C LEU A 315 -23.20 -9.05 2.48
#